data_AF-A0A3S1KFU9-F1
#
_entry.id   AF-A0A3S1KFU9-F1
#
_cell.length_a   1.000
_cell.length_b   1.000
_cell.length_c   1.000
_cell.angle_alpha   90.00
_cell.angle_beta   90.00
_cell.angle_gamma   90.00
#
_symmetry.space_group_name_H-M   'P 1'
#
loop_
_entity.id
_entity.type
_entity.pdbx_description
1 polymer ?
#
loop_
_entity_poly.entity_id
_entity_poly.type
_entity_poly.pdbx_seq_one_letter_code
_entity_poly.pdbx_strand_id
1 'polypeptide(L)'
;MVERSRLTVSRRDFTVGAGYIALLFGAGVPAATAETQTLDERFDYLSKNGNSTCMPTFADSIAKMPVTARLRGSCCSEMERKRYARQVQGLTKYAAISEIPPDPYDIAAGVAQKVMPYYEATLSAGQQQAYQYAMDKSDEKGPCCCQCWRWKMYGGLAKFLIVEHTFSGEQVVDVWNLSNGCGGSG
;
A
#
# COMPACT_ATOMS: atom_id res chain seq x y z
N MET A 1 -18.69 -44.85 42.89
CA MET A 1 -20.04 -44.75 43.51
C MET A 1 -20.17 -43.31 43.98
N VAL A 2 -20.80 -42.43 43.20
CA VAL A 2 -22.25 -42.24 43.00
C VAL A 2 -22.78 -41.15 43.95
N GLU A 3 -23.44 -40.19 43.30
CA GLU A 3 -24.36 -39.15 43.75
C GLU A 3 -23.91 -38.07 44.75
N ARG A 4 -23.73 -36.86 44.20
CA ARG A 4 -24.10 -35.60 44.85
C ARG A 4 -25.58 -35.30 44.56
N SER A 5 -26.25 -34.78 45.59
CA SER A 5 -27.31 -33.76 45.54
C SER A 5 -28.76 -34.16 45.24
N ARG A 6 -29.60 -33.98 46.28
CA ARG A 6 -30.90 -33.28 46.26
C ARG A 6 -31.10 -32.70 47.67
N LEU A 7 -31.74 -31.58 47.95
CA LEU A 7 -32.36 -30.45 47.24
C LEU A 7 -32.79 -29.54 48.40
N THR A 8 -32.63 -28.22 48.30
CA THR A 8 -33.73 -27.31 48.70
C THR A 8 -33.48 -25.93 48.13
N VAL A 9 -34.34 -25.58 47.18
CA VAL A 9 -34.58 -24.24 46.66
C VAL A 9 -35.34 -23.45 47.73
N SER A 10 -34.92 -22.22 48.02
CA SER A 10 -35.82 -21.21 48.57
C SER A 10 -35.61 -19.89 47.85
N ARG A 11 -36.74 -19.36 47.38
CA ARG A 11 -36.93 -18.24 46.46
C ARG A 11 -36.50 -16.93 47.11
N ARG A 12 -35.81 -16.07 46.33
CA ARG A 12 -35.74 -14.64 46.58
C ARG A 12 -36.42 -13.93 45.42
N ASP A 13 -37.41 -13.14 45.78
CA ASP A 13 -38.27 -12.37 44.90
C ASP A 13 -37.47 -11.31 44.14
N PHE A 14 -37.55 -11.35 42.81
CA PHE A 14 -37.04 -10.29 41.95
C PHE A 14 -38.17 -9.30 41.68
N THR A 15 -38.08 -8.15 42.33
CA THR A 15 -38.94 -7.00 42.09
C THR A 15 -38.66 -6.44 40.69
N VAL A 16 -39.72 -6.36 39.87
CA VAL A 16 -39.72 -5.81 38.52
C VAL A 16 -39.51 -4.29 38.60
N GLY A 17 -38.30 -3.84 38.25
CA GLY A 17 -38.01 -2.42 38.00
C GLY A 17 -38.16 -2.12 36.52
N ALA A 18 -39.24 -1.42 36.16
CA ALA A 18 -39.48 -0.87 34.83
C ALA A 18 -38.45 0.24 34.54
N GLY A 19 -37.37 -0.10 33.86
CA GLY A 19 -36.37 0.84 33.34
C GLY A 19 -36.66 1.17 31.88
N TYR A 20 -37.00 2.44 31.63
CA TYR A 20 -37.24 2.99 30.30
C TYR A 20 -36.06 2.76 29.35
N ILE A 21 -36.27 2.00 28.27
CA ILE A 21 -35.37 1.98 27.11
C ILE A 21 -35.68 3.22 26.27
N ALA A 22 -34.85 4.26 26.41
CA ALA A 22 -34.84 5.35 25.46
C ALA A 22 -34.10 4.89 24.18
N LEU A 23 -34.88 4.50 23.17
CA LEU A 23 -34.40 4.27 21.81
C LEU A 23 -33.97 5.60 21.19
N LEU A 24 -32.67 5.88 21.19
CA LEU A 24 -32.08 6.95 20.37
C LEU A 24 -31.93 6.44 18.93
N PHE A 25 -32.97 6.64 18.13
CA PHE A 25 -32.87 6.60 16.67
C PHE A 25 -32.33 7.94 16.15
N GLY A 26 -31.37 7.86 15.22
CA GLY A 26 -31.30 8.81 14.11
C GLY A 26 -30.31 9.96 14.23
N ALA A 27 -29.04 9.68 13.96
CA ALA A 27 -28.26 10.43 12.98
C ALA A 27 -27.11 9.52 12.54
N GLY A 28 -27.40 8.63 11.59
CA GLY A 28 -26.33 8.04 10.80
C GLY A 28 -25.64 9.20 10.10
N VAL A 29 -24.46 9.57 10.58
CA VAL A 29 -23.54 10.42 9.82
C VAL A 29 -23.34 9.65 8.51
N PRO A 30 -23.74 10.19 7.34
CA PRO A 30 -23.35 9.55 6.11
C PRO A 30 -21.83 9.53 6.14
N ALA A 31 -21.24 8.34 6.20
CA ALA A 31 -19.86 8.17 5.83
C ALA A 31 -19.76 8.82 4.45
N ALA A 32 -19.08 9.97 4.38
CA ALA A 32 -18.83 10.62 3.10
C ALA A 32 -18.19 9.55 2.23
N THR A 33 -18.95 9.05 1.26
CA THR A 33 -18.42 8.23 0.20
C THR A 33 -17.34 9.10 -0.41
N ALA A 34 -16.07 8.77 -0.15
CA ALA A 34 -14.97 9.38 -0.86
C ALA A 34 -15.32 9.23 -2.34
N GLU A 35 -15.68 10.33 -3.00
CA GLU A 35 -16.09 10.30 -4.39
C GLU A 35 -14.96 9.62 -5.17
N THR A 36 -15.26 8.45 -5.73
CA THR A 36 -14.29 7.68 -6.48
C THR A 36 -13.99 8.45 -7.75
N GLN A 37 -12.95 9.28 -7.70
CA GLN A 37 -12.45 10.01 -8.86
C GLN A 37 -12.21 9.02 -10.01
N THR A 38 -12.65 9.42 -11.20
CA THR A 38 -12.38 8.67 -12.43
C THR A 38 -10.87 8.60 -12.69
N LEU A 39 -10.45 7.64 -13.51
CA LEU A 39 -9.03 7.56 -13.91
C LEU A 39 -8.57 8.82 -14.64
N ASP A 40 -9.45 9.47 -15.41
CA ASP A 40 -9.14 10.72 -16.11
C ASP A 40 -8.89 11.86 -15.14
N GLU A 41 -9.77 12.06 -14.15
CA GLU A 41 -9.59 13.11 -13.12
C GLU A 41 -8.31 12.90 -12.31
N ARG A 42 -8.01 11.65 -11.94
CA ARG A 42 -6.77 11.31 -11.24
C ARG A 42 -5.55 11.59 -12.10
N PHE A 43 -5.56 11.19 -13.37
CA PHE A 43 -4.46 11.47 -14.30
C PHE A 43 -4.22 12.98 -14.44
N ASP A 44 -5.30 13.73 -14.65
CA ASP A 44 -5.24 15.19 -14.82
C ASP A 44 -4.67 15.87 -13.58
N TYR A 45 -5.07 15.41 -12.38
CA TYR A 45 -4.51 15.91 -11.14
C TYR A 45 -3.02 15.57 -11.01
N LEU A 46 -2.65 14.29 -11.15
CA LEU A 46 -1.28 13.82 -10.89
C LEU A 46 -0.26 14.33 -11.91
N SER A 47 -0.66 14.51 -13.16
CA SER A 47 0.19 15.07 -14.21
C SER A 47 0.53 16.55 -13.98
N LYS A 48 -0.32 17.29 -13.27
CA LYS A 48 -0.17 18.74 -13.02
C LYS A 48 0.30 19.07 -11.59
N ASN A 49 0.15 18.14 -10.64
CA ASN A 49 0.37 18.38 -9.21
C ASN A 49 1.42 17.42 -8.60
N GLY A 50 2.50 17.16 -9.34
CA GLY A 50 3.63 16.38 -8.85
C GLY A 50 4.40 17.13 -7.75
N ASN A 51 4.79 16.40 -6.69
CA ASN A 51 5.61 16.93 -5.61
C ASN A 51 6.84 16.05 -5.31
N SER A 52 7.00 14.96 -6.06
CA SER A 52 8.15 14.08 -5.94
C SER A 52 9.25 14.51 -6.91
N THR A 53 10.48 14.59 -6.41
CA THR A 53 11.65 14.85 -7.24
C THR A 53 12.55 13.62 -7.23
N CYS A 54 13.17 13.30 -8.36
CA CYS A 54 14.10 12.16 -8.46
C CYS A 54 15.49 12.52 -7.87
N MET A 55 15.52 13.06 -6.65
CA MET A 55 16.72 13.44 -5.91
C MET A 55 16.94 12.53 -4.69
N PRO A 56 18.20 12.16 -4.36
CA PRO A 56 18.51 11.40 -3.15
C PRO A 56 18.06 12.10 -1.86
N THR A 57 18.22 13.42 -1.78
CA THR A 57 17.84 14.24 -0.60
C THR A 57 16.35 14.24 -0.31
N PHE A 58 15.51 13.97 -1.32
CA PHE A 58 14.07 13.82 -1.11
C PHE A 58 13.77 12.58 -0.25
N ALA A 59 14.57 11.52 -0.35
CA ALA A 59 14.42 10.31 0.46
C ALA A 59 14.49 10.61 1.97
N ASP A 60 15.39 11.51 2.38
CA ASP A 60 15.57 11.88 3.79
C ASP A 60 14.35 12.66 4.33
N SER A 61 13.65 13.39 3.46
CA SER A 61 12.44 14.10 3.84
C SER A 61 11.26 13.16 4.11
N ILE A 62 11.18 12.04 3.38
CA ILE A 62 10.09 11.05 3.50
C ILE A 62 9.99 10.51 4.93
N ALA A 63 11.13 10.24 5.58
CA ALA A 63 11.16 9.73 6.96
C ALA A 63 10.51 10.68 7.98
N LYS A 64 10.39 11.97 7.66
CA LYS A 64 9.83 13.01 8.54
C LYS A 64 8.42 13.43 8.14
N MET A 65 7.91 12.95 7.01
CA MET A 65 6.56 13.28 6.55
C MET A 65 5.50 12.61 7.43
N PRO A 66 4.31 13.24 7.59
CA PRO A 66 3.15 12.53 8.11
C PRO A 66 2.89 11.26 7.29
N VAL A 67 2.53 10.16 7.94
CA VAL A 67 2.31 8.85 7.26
C VAL A 67 1.23 8.91 6.17
N THR A 68 0.30 9.85 6.28
CA THR A 68 -0.78 10.10 5.31
C THR A 68 -0.40 11.07 4.19
N ALA A 69 0.78 11.70 4.26
CA ALA A 69 1.28 12.57 3.19
C ALA A 69 1.41 11.79 1.88
N ARG A 70 1.30 12.49 0.76
CA ARG A 70 1.23 11.88 -0.58
C ARG A 70 2.43 12.27 -1.42
N LEU A 71 3.14 11.27 -1.92
CA LEU A 71 4.25 11.40 -2.87
C LEU A 71 3.67 11.23 -4.27
N ARG A 72 3.66 12.30 -5.06
CA ARG A 72 2.84 12.43 -6.27
C ARG A 72 3.60 12.78 -7.52
N GLY A 73 3.05 12.33 -8.64
CA GLY A 73 3.51 12.65 -10.00
C GLY A 73 4.65 11.76 -10.49
N SER A 74 5.04 12.00 -11.74
CA SER A 74 6.19 11.36 -12.37
C SER A 74 7.49 12.12 -12.06
N CYS A 75 8.62 11.44 -12.19
CA CYS A 75 9.91 12.04 -11.80
C CYS A 75 10.93 12.24 -12.95
N CYS A 76 10.79 11.53 -14.08
CA CYS A 76 11.75 11.53 -15.19
C CYS A 76 11.14 12.20 -16.45
N SER A 77 9.87 11.95 -16.75
CA SER A 77 9.16 12.45 -17.94
C SER A 77 7.69 12.71 -17.62
N GLU A 78 6.97 13.39 -18.51
CA GLU A 78 5.53 13.63 -18.35
C GLU A 78 4.74 12.31 -18.28
N MET A 79 3.65 12.29 -17.51
CA MET A 79 2.78 11.12 -17.45
C MET A 79 2.08 10.89 -18.80
N GLU A 80 2.00 9.63 -19.24
CA GLU A 80 1.26 9.25 -20.45
C GLU A 80 -0.04 8.54 -20.07
N ARG A 81 -1.17 9.01 -20.63
CA ARG A 81 -2.50 8.62 -20.18
C ARG A 81 -2.81 7.14 -20.40
N LYS A 82 -2.46 6.56 -21.55
CA LYS A 82 -2.73 5.14 -21.84
C LYS A 82 -1.92 4.24 -20.94
N ARG A 83 -0.65 4.55 -20.71
CA ARG A 83 0.24 3.83 -19.82
C ARG A 83 -0.25 3.90 -18.38
N TYR A 84 -0.60 5.09 -17.90
CA TYR A 84 -1.18 5.27 -16.56
C TYR A 84 -2.39 4.35 -16.33
N ALA A 85 -3.32 4.27 -17.29
CA ALA A 85 -4.46 3.34 -17.18
C ALA A 85 -4.02 1.88 -17.09
N ARG A 86 -3.08 1.44 -17.94
CA ARG A 86 -2.57 0.07 -17.91
C ARG A 86 -1.91 -0.26 -16.58
N GLN A 87 -1.14 0.67 -16.04
CA GLN A 87 -0.45 0.50 -14.76
C GLN A 87 -1.45 0.36 -13.60
N VAL A 88 -2.38 1.31 -13.46
CA VAL A 88 -3.40 1.26 -12.40
C VAL A 88 -4.28 0.02 -12.52
N GLN A 89 -4.66 -0.37 -13.74
CA GLN A 89 -5.43 -1.59 -13.98
C GLN A 89 -4.62 -2.85 -13.64
N GLY A 90 -3.35 -2.92 -14.06
CA GLY A 90 -2.51 -4.10 -13.78
C GLY A 90 -2.25 -4.28 -12.28
N LEU A 91 -2.11 -3.18 -11.53
CA LEU A 91 -1.86 -3.21 -10.09
C LEU A 91 -3.04 -3.75 -9.28
N THR A 92 -4.26 -3.82 -9.84
CA THR A 92 -5.40 -4.43 -9.14
C THR A 92 -5.17 -5.92 -8.83
N LYS A 93 -4.30 -6.59 -9.60
CA LYS A 93 -3.83 -7.96 -9.34
C LYS A 93 -3.20 -8.10 -7.94
N TYR A 94 -2.63 -7.02 -7.41
CA TYR A 94 -1.89 -6.98 -6.16
C TYR A 94 -2.63 -6.29 -5.01
N ALA A 95 -3.93 -5.98 -5.18
CA ALA A 95 -4.71 -5.18 -4.23
C ALA A 95 -4.81 -5.77 -2.80
N ALA A 96 -4.51 -7.06 -2.62
CA ALA A 96 -4.47 -7.70 -1.31
C ALA A 96 -3.22 -7.36 -0.47
N ILE A 97 -2.20 -6.73 -1.08
CA ILE A 97 -0.96 -6.35 -0.40
C ILE A 97 -0.92 -4.83 -0.28
N SER A 98 -1.20 -4.32 0.92
CA SER A 98 -1.32 -2.88 1.20
C SER A 98 -0.07 -2.06 0.88
N GLU A 99 1.09 -2.70 0.87
CA GLU A 99 2.40 -2.09 0.61
C GLU A 99 2.66 -1.87 -0.88
N ILE A 100 1.93 -2.54 -1.77
CA ILE A 100 1.97 -2.27 -3.20
C ILE A 100 1.00 -1.12 -3.48
N PRO A 101 1.49 0.09 -3.83
CA PRO A 101 0.60 1.21 -4.09
C PRO A 101 -0.33 0.88 -5.27
N PRO A 102 -1.66 1.09 -5.15
CA PRO A 102 -2.59 0.85 -6.26
C PRO A 102 -2.48 1.89 -7.37
N ASP A 103 -1.79 3.00 -7.10
CA ASP A 103 -1.45 4.05 -8.06
C ASP A 103 0.05 4.32 -7.99
N PRO A 104 0.81 4.08 -9.07
CA PRO A 104 2.25 4.30 -9.05
C PRO A 104 2.61 5.77 -8.96
N TYR A 105 1.70 6.70 -9.28
CA TYR A 105 1.96 8.13 -9.22
C TYR A 105 1.35 8.80 -7.99
N ASP A 106 0.73 8.05 -7.06
CA ASP A 106 0.18 8.59 -5.81
C ASP A 106 0.41 7.63 -4.63
N ILE A 107 1.53 7.83 -3.92
CA ILE A 107 2.04 6.92 -2.89
C ILE A 107 1.91 7.55 -1.50
N ALA A 108 1.42 6.80 -0.52
CA ALA A 108 1.40 7.27 0.88
C ALA A 108 2.83 7.24 1.44
N ALA A 109 3.25 8.30 2.11
CA ALA A 109 4.57 8.38 2.75
C ALA A 109 4.77 7.23 3.76
N GLY A 110 3.74 6.83 4.48
CA GLY A 110 3.80 5.69 5.41
C GLY A 110 4.14 4.36 4.74
N VAL A 111 3.69 4.13 3.49
CA VAL A 111 4.08 2.94 2.71
C VAL A 111 5.57 3.00 2.40
N ALA A 112 6.06 4.14 1.90
CA ALA A 112 7.48 4.33 1.62
C ALA A 112 8.34 4.16 2.89
N GLN A 113 7.94 4.77 4.01
CA GLN A 113 8.60 4.64 5.31
C GLN A 113 8.67 3.19 5.78
N LYS A 114 7.62 2.38 5.53
CA LYS A 114 7.59 0.97 5.90
C LYS A 114 8.57 0.13 5.09
N VAL A 115 8.64 0.33 3.77
CA VAL A 115 9.39 -0.57 2.88
C VAL A 115 10.81 -0.10 2.59
N MET A 116 11.11 1.19 2.66
CA MET A 116 12.46 1.71 2.39
C MET A 116 13.57 1.09 3.28
N PRO A 117 13.35 0.79 4.59
CA PRO A 117 14.35 0.10 5.41
C PRO A 117 14.73 -1.28 4.88
N TYR A 118 13.82 -1.98 4.19
CA TYR A 118 14.13 -3.28 3.58
C TYR A 118 15.16 -3.16 2.45
N TYR A 119 15.40 -1.98 1.87
CA TYR A 119 16.38 -1.79 0.81
C TYR A 119 17.78 -2.25 1.24
N GLU A 120 18.14 -2.03 2.50
CA GLU A 120 19.42 -2.45 3.10
C GLU A 120 19.36 -3.85 3.75
N ALA A 121 18.19 -4.52 3.73
CA ALA A 121 18.05 -5.84 4.31
C ALA A 121 18.93 -6.86 3.57
N THR A 122 19.58 -7.72 4.36
CA THR A 122 20.35 -8.85 3.86
C THR A 122 19.39 -9.98 3.50
N LEU A 123 19.49 -10.46 2.27
CA LEU A 123 18.69 -11.57 1.77
C LEU A 123 19.45 -12.89 1.91
N SER A 124 18.73 -13.99 2.11
CA SER A 124 19.30 -15.33 1.88
C SER A 124 19.66 -15.52 0.40
N ALA A 125 20.47 -16.55 0.08
CA ALA A 125 20.92 -16.78 -1.29
C ALA A 125 19.77 -16.92 -2.31
N GLY A 126 18.72 -17.68 -1.97
CA GLY A 126 17.55 -17.85 -2.85
C GLY A 126 16.74 -16.56 -3.03
N GLN A 127 16.56 -15.79 -1.96
CA GLN A 127 15.89 -14.49 -2.02
C GLN A 127 16.70 -13.48 -2.84
N GLN A 128 18.03 -13.47 -2.68
CA GLN A 128 18.92 -12.62 -3.46
C GLN A 128 18.87 -12.98 -4.95
N GLN A 129 18.74 -14.27 -5.29
CA GLN A 129 18.56 -14.70 -6.67
C GLN A 129 17.26 -14.17 -7.27
N ALA A 130 16.15 -14.20 -6.53
CA ALA A 130 14.88 -13.61 -6.99
C ALA A 130 15.00 -12.09 -7.19
N TYR A 131 15.63 -11.38 -6.25
CA TYR A 131 15.86 -9.94 -6.38
C TYR A 131 16.73 -9.60 -7.58
N GLN A 132 17.85 -10.31 -7.77
CA GLN A 132 18.76 -10.09 -8.90
C GLN A 132 18.10 -10.40 -10.24
N TYR A 133 17.29 -11.47 -10.31
CA TYR A 133 16.49 -11.76 -11.49
C TYR A 133 15.65 -10.54 -11.89
N ALA A 134 14.98 -9.90 -10.92
CA ALA A 134 14.16 -8.73 -11.21
C ALA A 134 14.97 -7.52 -11.67
N MET A 135 16.16 -7.31 -11.09
CA MET A 135 17.10 -6.29 -11.53
C MET A 135 17.50 -6.49 -13.00
N ASP A 136 17.72 -7.73 -13.43
CA ASP A 136 18.17 -8.02 -14.78
C ASP A 136 17.03 -8.01 -15.81
N LYS A 137 15.80 -8.32 -15.38
CA LYS A 137 14.67 -8.62 -16.27
C LYS A 137 13.59 -7.55 -16.35
N SER A 138 13.53 -6.64 -15.37
CA SER A 138 12.66 -5.45 -15.47
C SER A 138 13.06 -4.55 -16.65
N ASP A 139 12.10 -3.73 -17.08
CA ASP A 139 12.25 -2.85 -18.24
C ASP A 139 13.35 -1.82 -17.99
N GLU A 140 13.41 -1.27 -16.77
CA GLU A 140 14.37 -0.25 -16.34
C GLU A 140 15.71 -0.83 -15.85
N LYS A 141 15.88 -2.16 -15.91
CA LYS A 141 17.01 -2.86 -15.27
C LYS A 141 17.16 -2.52 -13.78
N GLY A 142 16.02 -2.45 -13.10
CA GLY A 142 15.88 -2.10 -11.71
C GLY A 142 14.47 -1.59 -11.37
N PRO A 143 14.26 -1.14 -10.13
CA PRO A 143 12.95 -0.66 -9.66
C PRO A 143 12.45 0.63 -10.31
N CYS A 144 13.32 1.43 -10.95
CA CYS A 144 12.98 2.73 -11.55
C CYS A 144 14.09 3.23 -12.51
N CYS A 145 13.81 4.22 -13.36
CA CYS A 145 14.77 4.89 -14.27
C CYS A 145 16.04 5.41 -13.60
N CYS A 146 15.98 5.79 -12.32
CA CYS A 146 17.03 6.54 -11.62
C CYS A 146 17.18 6.05 -10.19
N GLN A 147 18.41 6.06 -9.67
CA GLN A 147 18.73 5.69 -8.28
C GLN A 147 18.35 6.79 -7.26
N CYS A 148 17.06 7.13 -7.20
CA CYS A 148 16.48 8.13 -6.32
C CYS A 148 15.71 7.50 -5.13
N TRP A 149 14.93 8.30 -4.41
CA TRP A 149 14.04 7.79 -3.35
C TRP A 149 13.11 6.66 -3.84
N ARG A 150 12.60 6.75 -5.08
CA ARG A 150 11.67 5.78 -5.65
C ARG A 150 12.36 4.45 -5.92
N TRP A 151 13.63 4.49 -6.36
CA TRP A 151 14.46 3.29 -6.44
C TRP A 151 14.64 2.62 -5.08
N LYS A 152 14.97 3.39 -4.04
CA LYS A 152 15.09 2.85 -2.68
C LYS A 152 13.76 2.27 -2.17
N MET A 153 12.66 2.98 -2.40
CA MET A 153 11.31 2.55 -1.99
C MET A 153 10.90 1.26 -2.69
N TYR A 154 10.97 1.19 -4.02
CA TYR A 154 10.55 -0.01 -4.77
C TYR A 154 11.55 -1.16 -4.67
N GLY A 155 12.84 -0.87 -4.52
CA GLY A 155 13.84 -1.88 -4.17
C GLY A 155 13.58 -2.48 -2.79
N GLY A 156 13.27 -1.63 -1.81
CA GLY A 156 12.83 -2.07 -0.48
C GLY A 156 11.52 -2.85 -0.53
N LEU A 157 10.54 -2.39 -1.32
CA LEU A 157 9.28 -3.10 -1.53
C LEU A 157 9.52 -4.50 -2.12
N ALA A 158 10.38 -4.64 -3.12
CA ALA A 158 10.71 -5.95 -3.67
C ALA A 158 11.32 -6.89 -2.62
N LYS A 159 12.25 -6.39 -1.81
CA LYS A 159 12.83 -7.18 -0.71
C LYS A 159 11.77 -7.56 0.33
N PHE A 160 10.90 -6.64 0.70
CA PHE A 160 9.74 -6.91 1.55
C PHE A 160 8.84 -8.01 0.96
N LEU A 161 8.50 -7.93 -0.33
CA LEU A 161 7.65 -8.92 -1.01
C LEU A 161 8.31 -10.29 -1.09
N ILE A 162 9.62 -10.35 -1.35
CA ILE A 162 10.39 -11.60 -1.38
C ILE A 162 10.44 -12.25 0.01
N VAL A 163 10.66 -11.45 1.06
CA VAL A 163 10.82 -11.94 2.43
C VAL A 163 9.48 -12.32 3.07
N GLU A 164 8.50 -11.43 3.00
CA GLU A 164 7.24 -11.54 3.75
C GLU A 164 6.12 -12.19 2.93
N HIS A 165 6.19 -12.11 1.61
CA HIS A 165 5.15 -12.63 0.69
C HIS A 165 5.67 -13.71 -0.26
N THR A 166 6.92 -14.15 -0.11
CA THR A 166 7.54 -15.21 -0.92
C THR A 166 7.49 -14.97 -2.43
N PHE A 167 7.54 -13.70 -2.86
CA PHE A 167 7.51 -13.36 -4.28
C PHE A 167 8.70 -13.95 -5.03
N SER A 168 8.44 -14.49 -6.24
CA SER A 168 9.47 -14.86 -7.20
C SER A 168 10.06 -13.63 -7.90
N GLY A 169 11.17 -13.82 -8.60
CA GLY A 169 11.77 -12.75 -9.41
C GLY A 169 10.82 -12.23 -10.48
N GLU A 170 10.05 -13.11 -11.13
CA GLU A 170 9.05 -12.74 -12.14
C GLU A 170 7.92 -11.89 -11.55
N GLN A 171 7.46 -12.21 -10.34
CA GLN A 171 6.43 -11.42 -9.67
C GLN A 171 6.96 -10.02 -9.30
N VAL A 172 8.23 -9.92 -8.89
CA VAL A 172 8.87 -8.62 -8.65
C VAL A 172 9.03 -7.81 -9.94
N VAL A 173 9.41 -8.45 -11.06
CA VAL A 173 9.46 -7.79 -12.38
C VAL A 173 8.10 -7.18 -12.73
N ASP A 174 7.04 -7.96 -12.59
CA ASP A 174 5.67 -7.52 -12.91
C ASP A 174 5.27 -6.32 -12.03
N VAL A 175 5.54 -6.37 -10.73
CA VAL A 175 5.29 -5.25 -9.82
C VAL A 175 6.09 -4.02 -10.22
N TRP A 176 7.39 -4.12 -10.50
CA TRP A 176 8.21 -2.97 -10.89
C TRP A 176 7.80 -2.36 -12.23
N ASN A 177 7.55 -3.19 -13.24
CA ASN A 177 7.13 -2.71 -14.57
C ASN A 177 5.78 -1.98 -14.49
N LEU A 178 4.85 -2.47 -13.67
CA LEU A 178 3.59 -1.77 -13.39
C LEU A 178 3.78 -0.52 -12.52
N SER A 179 4.69 -0.58 -11.54
CA SER A 179 4.85 0.46 -10.52
C SER A 179 5.79 1.61 -10.89
N ASN A 180 6.50 1.45 -12.00
CA ASN A 180 7.39 2.43 -12.60
C ASN A 180 6.69 3.80 -12.69
N GLY A 181 7.23 4.78 -11.96
CA GLY A 181 6.75 6.17 -11.93
C GLY A 181 7.61 7.11 -12.77
N CYS A 182 8.38 6.59 -13.72
CA CYS A 182 9.30 7.38 -14.54
C CYS A 182 8.54 8.41 -15.41
N GLY A 183 7.33 8.07 -15.86
CA GLY A 183 6.62 8.78 -16.91
C GLY A 183 7.09 8.36 -18.31
N GLY A 184 6.54 8.99 -19.35
CA GLY A 184 6.80 8.65 -20.76
C GLY A 184 6.03 7.43 -21.24
N SER A 185 6.23 7.07 -22.51
CA SER A 185 5.53 5.96 -23.18
C SER A 185 6.01 4.56 -22.78
N GLY A 186 7.16 4.47 -22.10
CA GLY A 186 7.92 3.24 -21.90
C GLY A 186 9.26 3.34 -22.59
#